data_AF-A0A954RPV5-F1
#
_entry.id   AF-A0A954RPV5-F1
#
_cell.length_a   1.000
_cell.length_b   1.000
_cell.length_c   1.000
_cell.angle_alpha   90.00
_cell.angle_beta   90.00
_cell.angle_gamma   90.00
#
_symmetry.space_group_name_H-M   'P 1'
#
loop_
_entity.id
_entity.type
_entity.pdbx_description
1 polymer ?
#
loop_
_entity_poly.entity_id
_entity_poly.type
_entity_poly.pdbx_seq_one_letter_code
_entity_poly.pdbx_strand_id
1 'polypeptide(L)'
;DAGFWAGMTLYPVSKCTPARAADIVETYGPERLLVNSAGDWGPSKPTAVPDFIVEMKRRGHSDELIRRIVWDNPRTFFRQSKGFDLDS
;
A
#
# COMPACT_ATOMS: atom_id res chain seq x y z
N ASP A 1 14.23 -12.39 8.51
CA ASP A 1 13.02 -11.59 8.79
C ASP A 1 12.31 -12.06 10.03
N ALA A 2 12.00 -11.14 10.94
CA ALA A 2 11.24 -11.38 12.16
C ALA A 2 9.71 -11.33 11.96
N GLY A 3 9.24 -11.33 10.71
CA GLY A 3 7.81 -11.41 10.37
C GLY A 3 7.02 -10.10 10.46
N PHE A 4 7.69 -8.94 10.46
CA PHE A 4 7.03 -7.65 10.53
C PHE A 4 6.31 -7.26 9.22
N TRP A 5 5.30 -6.40 9.36
CA TRP A 5 4.58 -5.75 8.26
C TRP A 5 4.88 -4.26 8.24
N ALA A 6 4.96 -3.66 7.06
CA ALA A 6 5.14 -2.22 6.92
C ALA A 6 3.96 -1.59 6.16
N GLY A 7 3.34 -0.60 6.81
CA GLY A 7 2.26 0.20 6.25
C GLY A 7 2.74 1.59 5.86
N MET A 8 2.52 1.97 4.60
CA MET A 8 2.84 3.29 4.07
C MET A 8 1.57 4.12 3.92
N THR A 9 1.46 5.19 4.71
CA THR A 9 0.39 6.17 4.53
C THR A 9 0.81 7.19 3.47
N LEU A 10 0.04 7.25 2.38
CA LEU A 10 0.34 8.06 1.22
C LEU A 10 -0.18 9.48 1.36
N TYR A 11 0.69 10.44 1.08
CA TYR A 11 0.41 11.88 1.05
C TYR A 11 0.90 12.51 -0.24
N PRO A 12 0.21 13.54 -0.75
CA PRO A 12 0.62 14.20 -1.98
C PRO A 12 1.94 14.97 -1.87
N VAL A 13 2.32 15.45 -0.66
CA VAL A 13 3.43 16.42 -0.53
C VAL A 13 4.48 16.06 0.52
N SER A 14 4.10 15.75 1.76
CA SER A 14 5.04 15.90 2.90
C SER A 14 5.61 14.61 3.51
N LYS A 15 5.13 13.42 3.14
CA LYS A 15 5.54 12.18 3.81
C LYS A 15 5.92 11.09 2.80
N CYS A 16 4.95 10.29 2.38
CA CYS A 16 5.17 9.22 1.41
C CYS A 16 4.35 9.52 0.16
N THR A 17 4.98 10.03 -0.89
CA THR A 17 4.32 10.19 -2.19
C THR A 17 4.15 8.83 -2.87
N PRO A 18 3.22 8.69 -3.83
CA PRO A 18 3.12 7.51 -4.68
C PRO A 18 4.47 7.06 -5.27
N ALA A 19 5.27 8.01 -5.76
CA ALA A 19 6.60 7.73 -6.30
C ALA A 19 7.55 7.19 -5.23
N ARG A 20 7.58 7.79 -4.03
CA ARG A 20 8.42 7.30 -2.93
C ARG A 20 7.99 5.92 -2.44
N ALA A 21 6.69 5.63 -2.42
CA ALA A 21 6.19 4.31 -2.10
C ALA A 21 6.62 3.26 -3.15
N ALA A 22 6.60 3.63 -4.44
CA ALA A 22 7.12 2.78 -5.51
C ALA A 22 8.63 2.50 -5.34
N ASP A 23 9.43 3.52 -5.00
CA ASP A 23 10.87 3.35 -4.74
C ASP A 23 11.12 2.36 -3.58
N ILE A 24 10.31 2.41 -2.52
CA ILE A 24 10.39 1.49 -1.38
C ILE A 24 10.07 0.05 -1.84
N VAL A 25 9.03 -0.13 -2.64
CA VAL A 25 8.65 -1.44 -3.18
C VAL A 25 9.76 -2.02 -4.07
N GLU A 26 10.38 -1.18 -4.90
CA GLU A 26 11.50 -1.59 -5.77
C GLU A 26 12.75 -1.97 -4.97
N THR A 27 12.97 -1.30 -3.83
CA THR A 27 14.14 -1.53 -2.98
C THR A 27 14.00 -2.78 -2.11
N TYR A 28 12.82 -3.01 -1.53
CA TYR A 28 12.61 -4.03 -0.51
C TYR A 28 11.74 -5.21 -0.96
N GLY A 29 11.16 -5.12 -2.16
CA GLY A 29 10.21 -6.09 -2.68
C GLY A 29 8.79 -5.89 -2.12
N PRO A 30 7.79 -6.60 -2.69
CA PRO A 30 6.38 -6.40 -2.35
C PRO A 30 5.94 -7.17 -1.10
N GLU A 31 6.78 -8.04 -0.55
CA GLU A 31 6.41 -8.92 0.56
C GLU A 31 6.13 -8.12 1.83
N ARG A 32 4.93 -8.29 2.40
CA ARG A 32 4.48 -7.64 3.64
C ARG A 32 4.49 -6.10 3.64
N LEU A 33 4.43 -5.49 2.45
CA LEU A 33 4.21 -4.07 2.27
C LEU A 33 2.74 -3.77 1.95
N LEU A 34 2.17 -2.74 2.56
CA LEU A 34 0.83 -2.25 2.22
C LEU A 34 0.78 -0.73 2.19
N VAL A 35 -0.13 -0.19 1.38
CA VAL A 35 -0.37 1.25 1.27
C VAL A 35 -1.78 1.61 1.73
N ASN A 36 -1.95 2.82 2.26
CA ASN A 36 -3.25 3.39 2.58
C ASN A 36 -3.27 4.90 2.26
N SER A 37 -4.46 5.46 2.10
CA SER A 37 -4.64 6.91 2.11
C SER A 37 -4.60 7.42 3.54
N ALA A 38 -3.98 8.59 3.75
CA ALA A 38 -4.13 9.31 5.01
C ALA A 38 -5.61 9.59 5.28
N GLY A 39 -6.08 9.24 6.47
CA GLY A 39 -7.39 9.62 7.01
C GLY A 39 -7.23 10.60 8.16
N ASP A 40 -6.39 11.63 7.99
CA ASP A 40 -6.10 12.63 9.02
C ASP A 40 -6.75 13.99 8.71
N TRP A 41 -6.61 14.92 9.67
CA TRP A 41 -7.08 16.30 9.58
C TRP A 41 -6.26 17.18 8.61
N GLY A 42 -5.24 16.61 7.96
CA GLY A 42 -4.44 17.28 6.95
C GLY A 42 -5.05 17.13 5.55
N PRO A 43 -4.38 17.63 4.49
CA PRO A 43 -4.81 17.44 3.11
C PRO A 43 -4.66 15.95 2.74
N SER A 44 -5.69 15.16 3.07
CA SER A 44 -5.81 13.79 2.60
C SER A 44 -6.27 13.80 1.15
N LYS A 45 -5.79 12.82 0.38
CA LYS A 45 -6.24 12.59 -0.99
C LYS A 45 -6.92 11.23 -1.04
N PRO A 46 -8.26 11.16 -1.26
CA PRO A 46 -8.95 9.87 -1.33
C PRO A 46 -8.44 8.99 -2.48
N THR A 47 -7.82 9.61 -3.50
CA THR A 47 -7.21 8.89 -4.63
C THR A 47 -5.77 8.46 -4.38
N ALA A 48 -5.20 8.59 -3.19
CA ALA A 48 -3.77 8.32 -2.98
C ALA A 48 -3.36 6.88 -3.34
N VAL A 49 -4.20 5.88 -3.03
CA VAL A 49 -3.99 4.49 -3.42
C VAL A 49 -4.14 4.31 -4.95
N PRO A 50 -5.22 4.81 -5.60
CA PRO A 50 -5.29 4.87 -7.06
C PRO A 50 -4.07 5.52 -7.75
N ASP A 51 -3.58 6.64 -7.21
CA ASP A 51 -2.42 7.35 -7.76
C ASP A 51 -1.15 6.50 -7.66
N PHE A 52 -0.98 5.75 -6.56
CA PHE A 52 0.08 4.76 -6.42
C PHE A 52 -0.04 3.62 -7.43
N ILE A 53 -1.25 3.11 -7.68
CA ILE A 53 -1.48 2.09 -8.72
C ILE A 53 -1.05 2.62 -10.09
N VAL A 54 -1.45 3.85 -10.44
CA VAL A 54 -1.06 4.48 -11.71
C VAL A 54 0.45 4.65 -11.80
N GLU A 55 1.12 5.09 -10.73
CA GLU A 55 2.57 5.23 -10.72
C GLU A 55 3.28 3.88 -10.91
N MET A 56 2.83 2.83 -10.23
CA MET A 56 3.39 1.49 -10.38
C MET A 56 3.21 0.97 -11.82
N LYS A 57 2.03 1.18 -12.43
CA LYS A 57 1.77 0.83 -13.83
C LYS A 57 2.65 1.62 -14.79
N ARG A 58 2.84 2.92 -14.55
CA ARG A 58 3.71 3.80 -15.34
C ARG A 58 5.16 3.33 -15.33
N ARG A 59 5.59 2.70 -14.23
CA ARG A 59 6.92 2.09 -14.07
C ARG A 59 7.04 0.67 -14.63
N GLY A 60 5.96 0.11 -15.19
CA GLY A 60 5.97 -1.20 -15.83
C GLY A 60 5.79 -2.39 -14.87
N HIS A 61 5.36 -2.14 -13.63
CA HIS A 61 5.08 -3.22 -12.67
C HIS A 61 3.81 -4.00 -13.06
N SER A 62 3.82 -5.31 -12.79
CA SER A 62 2.69 -6.18 -13.14
C SER A 62 1.47 -5.92 -12.25
N ASP A 63 0.28 -6.20 -12.81
CA ASP A 63 -0.97 -6.13 -12.04
C ASP A 63 -0.95 -7.08 -10.83
N GLU A 64 -0.25 -8.23 -10.92
CA GLU A 64 -0.09 -9.16 -9.81
C GLU A 64 0.71 -8.54 -8.65
N LEU A 65 1.83 -7.88 -8.94
CA LEU A 65 2.65 -7.21 -7.94
C LEU A 65 1.85 -6.07 -7.27
N ILE A 66 1.15 -5.28 -8.08
CA ILE A 66 0.32 -4.18 -7.58
C ILE A 66 -0.79 -4.74 -6.67
N ARG A 67 -1.52 -5.77 -7.14
CA ARG A 67 -2.58 -6.43 -6.38
C ARG A 67 -2.06 -6.99 -5.05
N ARG A 68 -0.84 -7.53 -5.03
CA ARG A 68 -0.21 -8.00 -3.79
C ARG A 68 -0.17 -6.90 -2.75
N ILE A 69 0.29 -5.69 -3.11
CA ILE A 69 0.49 -4.57 -2.18
C ILE A 69 -0.85 -3.92 -1.78
N VAL A 70 -1.76 -3.70 -2.73
CA VAL A 70 -3.00 -2.95 -2.47
C VAL A 70 -4.15 -3.81 -1.97
N TRP A 71 -4.04 -5.14 -2.05
CA TRP A 71 -5.13 -6.05 -1.69
C TRP A 71 -4.67 -7.27 -0.90
N ASP A 72 -3.80 -8.13 -1.45
CA ASP A 72 -3.50 -9.41 -0.79
C ASP A 72 -2.77 -9.24 0.53
N ASN A 73 -1.83 -8.29 0.60
CA ASN A 73 -1.08 -7.95 1.79
C ASN A 73 -2.00 -7.36 2.89
N PRO A 74 -2.81 -6.29 2.64
CA PRO A 74 -3.82 -5.83 3.58
C PRO A 74 -4.72 -6.95 4.08
N ARG A 75 -5.27 -7.77 3.18
CA ARG A 75 -6.13 -8.91 3.53
C ARG A 75 -5.41 -9.88 4.45
N THR A 76 -4.19 -10.28 4.11
CA THR A 76 -3.39 -11.21 4.91
C THR A 76 -3.02 -10.63 6.27
N PHE A 77 -2.73 -9.33 6.33
CA PHE A 77 -2.45 -8.62 7.57
C PHE A 77 -3.69 -8.60 8.48
N PHE A 78 -4.83 -8.10 7.99
CA PHE A 78 -6.04 -7.95 8.81
C PHE A 78 -6.70 -9.27 9.20
N ARG A 79 -6.57 -10.33 8.40
CA ARG A 79 -7.06 -11.69 8.73
C ARG A 79 -6.47 -12.30 10.00
N GLN A 80 -5.39 -11.72 10.54
CA GLN A 80 -4.84 -12.14 11.82
C GLN A 80 -5.74 -11.72 13.01
N SER A 81 -6.66 -10.76 12.80
CA SER A 81 -7.64 -10.35 13.79
C SER A 81 -8.87 -11.26 13.77
N LYS A 82 -9.34 -11.68 14.96
CA LYS A 82 -10.53 -12.53 15.11
C LYS A 82 -11.84 -11.88 14.62
N GLY A 83 -11.88 -10.56 14.56
CA GLY A 83 -13.07 -9.80 14.13
C GLY A 83 -13.07 -9.41 12.66
N PHE A 84 -12.08 -9.85 11.88
CA PHE A 84 -11.99 -9.52 10.47
C PHE A 84 -12.60 -10.64 9.62
N ASP A 85 -13.74 -10.33 9.00
CA ASP A 85 -14.37 -11.15 7.97
C ASP A 85 -14.57 -10.30 6.72
N LEU A 86 -14.12 -10.80 5.57
CA LEU A 86 -14.28 -10.12 4.27
C LEU A 86 -15.40 -10.75 3.44
N ASP A 87 -15.85 -11.94 3.82
CA ASP A 87 -16.78 -12.76 3.07
C ASP A 87 -18.14 -12.88 3.81
N SER A 88 -18.30 -12.20 4.95
CA SER A 88 -19.55 -12.05 5.73
C SER A 88 -20.58 -11.12 5.12
#